data_AF-C4Y3G4-F1
#
_entry.id   AF-C4Y3G4-F1
#
_cell.length_a   1.000
_cell.length_b   1.000
_cell.length_c   1.000
_cell.angle_alpha   90.00
_cell.angle_beta   90.00
_cell.angle_gamma   90.00
#
_symmetry.space_group_name_H-M   'P 1'
#
loop_
_entity.id
_entity.type
_entity.pdbx_description
1 polymer ?
#
loop_
_entity_poly.entity_id
_entity_poly.type
_entity_poly.pdbx_seq_one_letter_code
_entity_poly.pdbx_strand_id
1 'polypeptide(L)' 'MARLSGLQREVLKLYRACMRSVKTKPLDTQDHWRSYVRAEFDKYRSLPKKSFSVIEHLLRVGARRHEMYSNPNIKDIH' A
#
# COMPACT_ATOMS: atom_id res chain seq x y z
N MET A 1 -12.34 -10.62 -18.33
CA MET A 1 -12.01 -10.01 -17.01
C MET A 1 -13.00 -8.90 -16.72
N ALA A 2 -13.57 -8.83 -15.52
CA ALA A 2 -14.47 -7.74 -15.16
C ALA A 2 -13.73 -6.39 -15.16
N ARG A 3 -14.36 -5.33 -15.69
CA ARG A 3 -13.78 -3.98 -15.72
C ARG A 3 -13.64 -3.46 -14.29
N LEU A 4 -12.42 -3.11 -13.88
CA LEU A 4 -12.17 -2.46 -12.60
C LEU A 4 -12.71 -1.03 -12.60
N SER A 5 -13.35 -0.64 -11.51
CA SER A 5 -13.70 0.76 -11.23
C SER A 5 -12.47 1.64 -11.09
N GLY A 6 -12.62 2.95 -11.22
CA GLY A 6 -11.53 3.92 -11.00
C GLY A 6 -10.89 3.74 -9.62
N LEU A 7 -11.72 3.59 -8.59
CA LEU A 7 -11.25 3.41 -7.21
C LEU A 7 -10.44 2.12 -7.02
N GLN A 8 -10.91 1.00 -7.60
CA GLN A 8 -10.16 -0.26 -7.57
C GLN A 8 -8.79 -0.14 -8.27
N ARG A 9 -8.70 0.64 -9.35
CA ARG A 9 -7.41 0.89 -10.02
C ARG A 9 -6.47 1.71 -9.14
N GLU A 10 -6.98 2.73 -8.44
CA GLU A 10 -6.18 3.52 -7.51
C GLU A 10 -5.64 2.68 -6.35
N VAL A 11 -6.44 1.74 -5.81
CA VAL A 11 -5.95 0.77 -4.79
C VAL A 11 -4.79 -0.05 -5.33
N LEU A 12 -4.90 -0.61 -6.54
CA LEU A 12 -3.82 -1.39 -7.15
C LEU A 12 -2.60 -0.52 -7.47
N LYS A 13 -2.80 0.72 -7.90
CA LYS A 13 -1.73 1.68 -8.18
C LYS A 13 -0.94 2.00 -6.91
N LEU A 14 -1.63 2.27 -5.80
CA LEU A 14 -1.00 2.49 -4.50
C LEU A 14 -0.22 1.26 -4.03
N TYR A 15 -0.82 0.06 -4.08
CA TYR A 15 -0.13 -1.18 -3.72
C TYR A 15 1.17 -1.37 -4.52
N ARG A 16 1.11 -1.19 -5.85
CA ARG A 16 2.29 -1.27 -6.72
C ARG A 16 3.32 -0.18 -6.44
N ALA A 17 2.90 1.02 -6.04
CA ALA A 17 3.81 2.09 -5.64
C ALA A 17 4.58 1.69 -4.37
N CYS A 18 3.89 1.18 -3.35
CA CYS A 18 4.51 0.66 -2.13
C CYS A 18 5.52 -0.46 -2.44
N MET A 19 5.13 -1.46 -3.24
CA MET A 19 6.01 -2.56 -3.60
C MET A 19 7.24 -2.11 -4.40
N ARG A 20 7.13 -1.05 -5.21
CA ARG A 20 8.27 -0.46 -5.92
C ARG A 20 9.20 0.28 -4.97
N SER A 21 8.69 1.05 -4.01
CA SER A 21 9.54 1.71 -3.01
C SER A 21 10.25 0.72 -2.09
N VAL A 22 9.74 -0.50 -1.89
CA VAL A 22 10.50 -1.52 -1.17
C VAL A 22 11.84 -1.84 -1.85
N LYS A 23 11.91 -1.79 -3.19
CA LYS A 23 13.16 -2.05 -3.92
C LYS A 23 14.23 -0.99 -3.68
N THR A 24 13.87 0.19 -3.16
CA THR A 24 14.81 1.25 -2.81
C THR A 24 15.33 1.13 -1.38
N LYS A 25 14.82 0.17 -0.60
CA LYS A 25 15.27 -0.10 0.77
C LYS A 25 16.46 -1.07 0.80
N PRO A 26 17.29 -1.05 1.87
CA PRO A 26 18.36 -2.01 2.08
C PRO A 26 17.88 -3.46 1.97
N LEU A 27 18.65 -4.32 1.29
CA LEU A 27 18.25 -5.69 0.91
C LEU A 27 17.81 -6.55 2.10
N ASP A 28 18.52 -6.43 3.22
CA ASP A 28 18.27 -7.08 4.52
C ASP A 28 16.89 -6.75 5.11
N THR A 29 16.40 -5.54 4.88
CA THR A 29 15.11 -5.06 5.42
C THR A 29 13.93 -5.23 4.45
N GLN A 30 14.19 -5.53 3.17
CA GLN A 30 13.13 -5.55 2.15
C GLN A 30 12.00 -6.55 2.45
N ASP A 31 12.30 -7.66 3.10
CA ASP A 31 11.28 -8.66 3.45
C ASP A 31 10.36 -8.19 4.58
N HIS A 32 10.85 -7.40 5.54
CA HIS A 32 10.02 -6.72 6.54
C HIS A 32 9.05 -5.76 5.84
N TRP A 33 9.57 -4.94 4.93
CA TRP A 33 8.75 -4.02 4.12
C TRP A 33 7.68 -4.72 3.28
N ARG A 34 8.02 -5.82 2.59
CA ARG A 34 7.04 -6.60 1.81
C ARG A 34 5.95 -7.17 2.71
N SER A 35 6.33 -7.72 3.84
CA SER A 35 5.41 -8.34 4.81
C SER A 35 4.45 -7.30 5.39
N TYR A 36 4.98 -6.15 5.80
CA TYR A 36 4.18 -5.04 6.28
C TYR A 36 3.18 -4.51 5.25
N VAL A 37 3.64 -4.24 4.02
CA VAL A 37 2.75 -3.75 2.96
C VAL A 37 1.64 -4.77 2.69
N ARG A 38 1.96 -6.07 2.64
CA ARG A 38 0.94 -7.12 2.48
C ARG A 38 -0.05 -7.13 3.65
N ALA A 39 0.45 -7.13 4.88
CA ALA A 39 -0.37 -7.16 6.09
C ALA A 39 -1.32 -5.94 6.16
N GLU A 40 -0.84 -4.74 5.85
CA GLU A 40 -1.67 -3.53 5.86
C GLU A 40 -2.83 -3.58 4.86
N PHE A 41 -2.61 -4.14 3.66
CA PHE A 41 -3.68 -4.30 2.68
C PHE A 41 -4.61 -5.48 3.02
N ASP A 42 -4.08 -6.55 3.62
CA ASP A 42 -4.85 -7.74 3.97
C ASP A 42 -5.88 -7.47 5.08
N LYS A 43 -5.58 -6.54 6.00
CA LYS A 43 -6.53 -6.03 7.03
C LYS A 43 -7.89 -5.62 6.46
N TYR A 44 -7.93 -5.17 5.20
CA TYR A 44 -9.14 -4.67 4.55
C TYR A 44 -9.59 -5.54 3.38
N ARG A 45 -9.08 -6.78 3.27
CA ARG A 45 -9.40 -7.69 2.15
C ARG A 45 -10.89 -8.05 2.07
N SER A 46 -11.57 -8.10 3.21
CA SER A 46 -13.02 -8.38 3.32
C SER A 46 -13.90 -7.13 3.16
N LEU A 47 -13.31 -5.95 2.96
CA LEU A 47 -14.08 -4.70 2.85
C LEU A 47 -15.00 -4.75 1.61
N PRO A 48 -16.31 -4.46 1.75
CA PRO A 48 -17.21 -4.48 0.62
C PRO A 48 -16.78 -3.48 -0.46
N LYS A 49 -16.77 -3.92 -1.73
CA LYS A 49 -16.33 -3.12 -2.89
C LYS A 49 -17.12 -1.83 -3.10
N LYS A 50 -18.32 -1.73 -2.50
CA LYS A 50 -19.21 -0.55 -2.55
C LYS A 50 -18.98 0.44 -1.41
N SER A 51 -18.05 0.16 -0.49
CA SER A 51 -17.71 1.04 0.64
C SER A 51 -16.82 2.20 0.18
N PHE A 52 -17.29 3.00 -0.79
CA PHE A 52 -16.48 3.97 -1.51
C PHE A 52 -15.80 4.97 -0.58
N SER A 53 -16.54 5.57 0.35
CA SER A 53 -16.01 6.56 1.31
C SER A 53 -14.88 5.99 2.19
N VAL A 54 -15.04 4.75 2.66
CA VAL A 54 -14.01 4.07 3.47
C VAL A 54 -12.77 3.79 2.63
N ILE A 55 -12.94 3.29 1.41
CA ILE A 55 -11.82 3.00 0.50
C ILE A 55 -11.07 4.30 0.15
N GLU A 56 -11.77 5.39 -0.13
CA GLU A 56 -11.15 6.69 -0.39
C GLU A 56 -10.37 7.22 0.82
N HIS A 57 -10.94 7.10 2.02
CA HIS A 57 -10.23 7.45 3.25
C HIS A 57 -8.95 6.62 3.40
N LEU A 58 -9.03 5.30 3.24
CA LEU A 58 -7.87 4.40 3.31
C LEU A 58 -6.82 4.70 2.24
N LEU A 59 -7.24 5.07 1.03
CA LEU A 59 -6.32 5.51 -0.03
C LEU A 59 -5.56 6.79 0.37
N ARG A 60 -6.24 7.79 0.94
CA ARG A 60 -5.59 9.02 1.43
C ARG A 60 -4.60 8.73 2.54
N VAL A 61 -4.99 7.89 3.51
CA VAL A 61 -4.12 7.48 4.63
C VAL A 61 -2.91 6.70 4.11
N GLY A 62 -3.14 5.73 3.22
CA GLY A 62 -2.10 4.90 2.63
C GLY A 62 -1.11 5.69 1.79
N ALA A 63 -1.58 6.68 1.01
CA ALA A 63 -0.72 7.56 0.23
C ALA A 63 0.20 8.39 1.13
N ARG A 64 -0.33 8.99 2.21
CA ARG A 64 0.48 9.74 3.19
C ARG A 64 1.54 8.86 3.87
N ARG A 65 1.14 7.64 4.26
CA ARG A 65 2.09 6.66 4.84
C ARG A 65 3.16 6.26 3.82
N HIS A 66 2.78 6.03 2.57
CA HIS A 66 3.73 5.68 1.49
C HIS A 66 4.75 6.78 1.26
N GLU A 67 4.33 8.05 1.22
CA GLU A 67 5.22 9.20 1.10
C GLU A 67 6.22 9.26 2.26
N MET A 68 5.73 9.13 3.50
CA MET A 68 6.57 9.11 4.70
C MET A 68 7.61 7.98 4.63
N TYR A 69 7.19 6.75 4.33
CA TYR A 69 8.08 5.59 4.26
C TYR A 69 8.96 5.57 3.00
N SER A 70 8.68 6.40 1.99
CA SER A 70 9.57 6.57 0.83
C SER A 70 10.82 7.37 1.18
N ASN A 71 10.86 8.03 2.34
CA ASN A 71 12.05 8.72 2.83
C ASN A 71 13.25 7.76 2.94
N PRO A 72 14.42 8.08 2.34
CA PRO A 72 15.61 7.22 2.37
C PRO A 72 16.22 7.05 3.76
N ASN A 73 15.92 7.94 4.70
CA ASN A 73 16.40 7.85 6.09
C ASN A 73 15.67 6.75 6.89
N ILE A 74 14.47 6.34 6.47
CA ILE A 74 13.73 5.24 7.10
C ILE A 74 14.19 3.94 6.44
N LYS A 75 15.08 3.22 7.11
CA LYS A 75 15.71 2.02 6.54
C LYS A 75 14.95 0.74 6.84
N ASP A 76 14.33 0.64 8.01
CA ASP A 76 13.60 -0.56 8.44
C ASP A 76 12.29 -0.21 9.14
N ILE A 77 11.44 -1.22 9.24
CA ILE A 77 10.22 -1.26 10.04
C ILE A 77 10.22 -2.58 10.82
N HIS A 78 10.26 -2.48 12.15
CA HIS A 78 10.17 -3.63 13.04
C HIS A 78 8.71 -4.03 13.29
#